data_AF-A0A1Y1L3V7-F1
#
_entry.id   AF-A0A1Y1L3V7-F1
#
_cell.length_a   1.000
_cell.length_b   1.000
_cell.length_c   1.000
_cell.angle_alpha   90.00
_cell.angle_beta   90.00
_cell.angle_gamma   90.00
#
_symmetry.space_group_name_H-M   'P 1'
#
loop_
_entity.id
_entity.type
_entity.pdbx_description
1 polymer ?
#
loop_
_entity_poly.entity_id
_entity_poly.type
_entity_poly.pdbx_seq_one_letter_code
_entity_poly.pdbx_strand_id
1 'polypeptide(L)'
;VYKAVMDPSASDALRLFTEDQVSSSVSAVDAPNFLKDHGVFYQANPEIGRLVAQLDNEGASWEPSGLRRFLPVLQNDPRVRKILDPFDTQCRPVCWILGSNYPKHYFASTILEDEDEDHKIAVYMCSAGSQLQIFDRSQNLPSAGVRGANGMYEVPYVFLTAIKKLDEIEVRMKEGGVMIVHPRFALGSSNGRAVGYGLPEKGYKFKRAA
;
A
#
# COMPACT_ATOMS: atom_id res chain seq x y z
N VAL A 1 -4.51 -16.67 36.45
CA VAL A 1 -5.36 -16.09 35.38
C VAL A 1 -4.83 -14.69 35.09
N TYR A 2 -3.93 -14.57 34.13
CA TYR A 2 -3.40 -13.26 33.73
C TYR A 2 -4.44 -12.58 32.85
N LYS A 3 -5.07 -11.51 33.34
CA LYS A 3 -5.80 -10.58 32.49
C LYS A 3 -4.78 -9.85 31.63
N ALA A 4 -4.73 -10.19 30.35
CA ALA A 4 -4.07 -9.33 29.36
C ALA A 4 -4.80 -7.99 29.39
N VAL A 5 -4.11 -6.95 29.87
CA VAL A 5 -4.53 -5.57 29.67
C VAL A 5 -4.29 -5.32 28.18
N MET A 6 -5.34 -5.36 27.38
CA MET A 6 -5.26 -4.92 25.99
C MET A 6 -4.83 -3.45 25.99
N ASP A 7 -3.77 -3.16 25.24
CA ASP A 7 -3.32 -1.80 24.98
C ASP A 7 -4.47 -1.04 24.30
N PRO A 8 -4.93 0.10 24.84
CA PRO A 8 -6.05 0.84 24.26
C PRO A 8 -5.80 1.26 22.80
N SER A 9 -4.53 1.36 22.38
CA SER A 9 -4.15 1.64 20.99
C SER A 9 -4.54 0.53 20.00
N ALA A 10 -4.47 -0.74 20.42
CA ALA A 10 -4.85 -1.88 19.58
C ALA A 10 -6.38 -1.94 19.35
N SER A 11 -7.17 -1.46 20.33
CA SER A 11 -8.64 -1.37 20.23
C SER A 11 -9.12 -0.30 19.25
N ASP A 12 -8.36 0.78 19.05
CA ASP A 12 -8.74 1.87 18.14
C ASP A 12 -8.35 1.56 16.68
N ALA A 13 -7.24 0.87 16.45
CA ALA A 13 -6.86 0.41 15.10
C ALA A 13 -7.92 -0.53 14.49
N LEU A 14 -8.51 -1.42 15.30
CA LEU A 14 -9.60 -2.31 14.89
C LEU A 14 -10.88 -1.58 14.45
N ARG A 15 -11.04 -0.30 14.80
CA ARG A 15 -12.19 0.52 14.36
C ARG A 15 -11.93 1.23 13.03
N LEU A 16 -10.66 1.44 12.66
CA LEU A 16 -10.26 2.18 11.48
C LEU A 16 -10.04 1.29 10.26
N PHE A 17 -9.69 0.03 10.50
CA PHE A 17 -9.43 -0.97 9.48
C PHE A 17 -10.47 -2.08 9.53
N THR A 18 -11.17 -2.33 8.42
CA THR A 18 -11.97 -3.55 8.22
C THR A 18 -11.25 -4.49 7.27
N GLU A 19 -11.75 -5.72 7.13
CA GLU A 19 -11.12 -6.74 6.28
C GLU A 19 -10.85 -6.24 4.85
N ASP A 20 -11.71 -5.40 4.29
CA ASP A 20 -11.73 -5.04 2.87
C ASP A 20 -11.62 -3.53 2.58
N GLN A 21 -11.66 -2.68 3.61
CA GLN A 21 -11.55 -1.24 3.44
C GLN A 21 -11.08 -0.51 4.70
N VAL A 22 -10.62 0.73 4.51
CA VAL A 22 -10.58 1.73 5.58
C VAL A 22 -12.00 2.14 5.93
N SER A 23 -12.25 2.33 7.24
CA SER A 23 -13.55 2.71 7.79
C SER A 23 -14.21 3.84 7.01
N SER A 24 -15.51 3.69 6.79
CA SER A 24 -16.35 4.71 6.15
C SER A 24 -16.47 6.00 6.98
N SER A 25 -16.05 5.99 8.24
CA SER A 25 -15.97 7.19 9.08
C SER A 25 -14.84 8.14 8.65
N VAL A 26 -13.84 7.67 7.91
CA VAL A 26 -12.78 8.51 7.35
C VAL A 26 -13.34 9.27 6.16
N SER A 27 -13.51 10.58 6.32
CA SER A 27 -14.06 11.42 5.25
C SER A 27 -13.04 11.62 4.11
N ALA A 28 -13.52 12.11 2.96
CA ALA A 28 -12.64 12.48 1.85
C ALA A 28 -11.64 13.58 2.21
N VAL A 29 -12.02 14.48 3.12
CA VAL A 29 -11.15 15.58 3.58
C VAL A 29 -10.05 15.04 4.50
N ASP A 30 -10.37 14.02 5.30
CA ASP A 30 -9.44 13.45 6.29
C ASP A 30 -8.54 12.36 5.69
N ALA A 31 -8.91 11.79 4.54
CA ALA A 31 -8.20 10.68 3.91
C ALA A 31 -6.70 10.93 3.65
N PRO A 32 -6.24 12.12 3.20
CA PRO A 32 -4.81 12.40 3.07
C PRO A 32 -4.07 12.36 4.41
N ASN A 33 -4.64 12.93 5.48
CA ASN A 33 -4.05 12.90 6.82
C ASN A 33 -4.07 11.47 7.38
N PHE A 34 -5.14 10.72 7.14
CA PHE A 34 -5.22 9.31 7.50
C PHE A 34 -4.07 8.52 6.87
N LEU A 35 -3.82 8.69 5.57
CA LEU A 35 -2.71 8.04 4.88
C LEU A 35 -1.36 8.44 5.49
N LYS A 36 -1.17 9.71 5.85
CA LYS A 36 0.07 10.17 6.49
C LYS A 36 0.28 9.53 7.86
N ASP A 37 -0.75 9.50 8.68
CA ASP A 37 -0.69 8.99 10.05
C ASP A 37 -0.50 7.47 10.10
N HIS A 38 -1.19 6.74 9.22
CA HIS A 38 -1.25 5.28 9.22
C HIS A 38 -0.33 4.61 8.19
N GLY A 39 0.09 5.36 7.16
CA GLY A 39 0.95 4.89 6.08
C GLY A 39 0.25 4.06 5.01
N VAL A 40 -1.04 3.80 5.17
CA VAL A 40 -1.84 2.97 4.25
C VAL A 40 -3.29 3.46 4.16
N PHE A 41 -3.86 3.36 2.96
CA PHE A 41 -5.28 3.47 2.69
C PHE A 41 -5.68 2.37 1.70
N TYR A 42 -6.79 1.66 1.92
CA TYR A 42 -7.25 0.64 1.00
C TYR A 42 -8.76 0.56 0.90
N GLN A 43 -9.23 0.08 -0.25
CA GLN A 43 -10.64 -0.07 -0.58
C GLN A 43 -10.84 -1.18 -1.60
N ALA A 44 -11.64 -2.18 -1.24
CA ALA A 44 -12.12 -3.19 -2.18
C ALA A 44 -12.97 -2.52 -3.27
N ASN A 45 -12.73 -2.96 -4.52
CA ASN A 45 -13.42 -2.45 -5.69
C ASN A 45 -13.42 -3.52 -6.80
N PRO A 46 -14.60 -4.08 -7.16
CA PRO A 46 -14.71 -5.14 -8.16
C PRO A 46 -14.31 -4.70 -9.58
N GLU A 47 -14.46 -3.42 -9.90
CA GLU A 47 -14.07 -2.89 -11.21
C GLU A 47 -12.55 -2.88 -11.38
N ILE A 48 -11.82 -2.59 -10.31
CA ILE A 48 -10.35 -2.70 -10.31
C ILE A 48 -9.93 -4.15 -10.55
N GLY A 49 -10.57 -5.13 -9.88
CA GLY A 49 -10.24 -6.55 -10.11
C GLY A 49 -10.47 -6.99 -11.55
N ARG A 50 -11.55 -6.53 -12.19
CA ARG A 50 -11.79 -6.78 -13.63
C ARG A 50 -10.71 -6.17 -14.52
N LEU A 51 -10.30 -4.93 -14.24
CA LEU A 51 -9.25 -4.26 -15.00
C LEU A 51 -7.89 -4.95 -14.85
N VAL A 52 -7.55 -5.43 -13.64
CA VAL A 52 -6.33 -6.22 -13.42
C VAL A 52 -6.37 -7.51 -14.25
N ALA A 53 -7.48 -8.25 -14.22
CA ALA A 53 -7.63 -9.47 -15.01
C ALA A 53 -7.53 -9.20 -16.53
N GLN A 54 -8.09 -8.09 -17.00
CA GLN A 54 -7.97 -7.69 -18.40
C GLN A 54 -6.51 -7.41 -18.80
N LEU A 55 -5.78 -6.62 -18.00
CA LEU A 55 -4.37 -6.32 -18.27
C LEU A 55 -3.51 -7.58 -18.25
N ASP A 56 -3.83 -8.54 -17.38
CA ASP A 56 -3.13 -9.83 -17.32
C ASP A 56 -3.34 -10.63 -18.60
N ASN A 57 -4.58 -10.72 -19.09
CA ASN A 57 -4.90 -11.40 -20.35
C ASN A 57 -4.24 -10.73 -21.57
N GLU A 58 -4.03 -9.42 -21.52
CA GLU A 58 -3.33 -8.66 -22.56
C GLU A 58 -1.79 -8.73 -22.44
N GLY A 59 -1.26 -9.30 -21.35
CA GLY A 59 0.18 -9.27 -21.05
C GLY A 59 0.71 -7.88 -20.66
N ALA A 60 -0.18 -6.93 -20.36
CA ALA A 60 0.13 -5.51 -20.17
C ALA A 60 0.22 -5.08 -18.69
N SER A 61 0.07 -6.00 -17.74
CA SER A 61 0.07 -5.70 -16.29
C SER A 61 1.37 -5.11 -15.73
N TRP A 62 2.44 -5.11 -16.52
CA TRP A 62 3.75 -4.56 -16.16
C TRP A 62 4.00 -3.20 -16.80
N GLU A 63 3.09 -2.75 -17.67
CA GLU A 63 3.28 -1.51 -18.40
C GLU A 63 2.92 -0.30 -17.53
N PRO A 64 3.80 0.73 -17.49
CA PRO A 64 3.48 2.00 -16.83
C PRO A 64 2.23 2.70 -17.35
N SER A 65 1.85 2.43 -18.60
CA SER A 65 0.62 2.92 -19.23
C SER A 65 -0.65 2.38 -18.53
N GLY A 66 -0.56 1.22 -17.85
CA GLY A 66 -1.68 0.54 -17.22
C GLY A 66 -2.39 1.37 -16.17
N LEU A 67 -1.66 2.21 -15.42
CA LEU A 67 -2.25 3.11 -14.41
C LEU A 67 -3.38 3.97 -14.97
N ARG A 68 -3.23 4.46 -16.22
CA ARG A 68 -4.22 5.33 -16.86
C ARG A 68 -5.58 4.67 -17.03
N ARG A 69 -5.64 3.33 -17.12
CA ARG A 69 -6.90 2.58 -17.23
C ARG A 69 -7.66 2.54 -15.90
N PHE A 70 -6.95 2.64 -14.77
CA PHE A 70 -7.56 2.65 -13.45
C PHE A 70 -8.02 4.04 -13.00
N LEU A 71 -7.40 5.11 -13.51
CA LEU A 71 -7.69 6.48 -13.06
C LEU A 71 -9.19 6.84 -13.05
N PRO A 72 -10.01 6.50 -14.06
CA PRO A 72 -11.44 6.78 -14.01
C PRO A 72 -12.14 6.13 -12.81
N VAL A 73 -11.76 4.89 -12.48
CA VAL A 73 -12.33 4.13 -11.35
C VAL A 73 -11.85 4.70 -10.02
N LEU A 74 -10.56 5.03 -9.90
CA LEU A 74 -9.99 5.62 -8.70
C LEU A 74 -10.61 6.99 -8.38
N GLN A 75 -10.95 7.77 -9.41
CA GLN A 75 -11.55 9.09 -9.26
C GLN A 75 -13.01 9.05 -8.77
N ASN A 76 -13.67 7.88 -8.84
CA ASN A 76 -15.03 7.70 -8.34
C ASN A 76 -15.11 7.66 -6.81
N ASP A 77 -14.04 7.23 -6.11
CA ASP A 77 -13.97 7.34 -4.65
C ASP A 77 -13.38 8.72 -4.27
N PRO A 78 -14.17 9.59 -3.60
CA PRO A 78 -13.70 10.92 -3.22
C PRO A 78 -12.47 10.92 -2.30
N ARG A 79 -12.29 9.88 -1.47
CA ARG A 79 -11.14 9.73 -0.56
C ARG A 79 -9.88 9.40 -1.34
N VAL A 80 -9.97 8.42 -2.24
CA VAL A 80 -8.86 8.05 -3.15
C VAL A 80 -8.45 9.23 -4.01
N ARG A 81 -9.43 9.92 -4.63
CA ARG A 81 -9.16 11.13 -5.40
C ARG A 81 -8.41 12.17 -4.59
N LYS A 82 -8.86 12.46 -3.35
CA LYS A 82 -8.21 13.43 -2.47
C LYS A 82 -6.79 13.05 -2.09
N ILE A 83 -6.52 11.77 -1.86
CA ILE A 83 -5.17 11.24 -1.62
C ILE A 83 -4.28 11.43 -2.86
N LEU A 84 -4.80 11.20 -4.07
CA LEU A 84 -4.03 11.27 -5.31
C LEU A 84 -3.88 12.69 -5.87
N ASP A 85 -4.71 13.64 -5.45
CA ASP A 85 -4.71 15.04 -5.90
C ASP A 85 -3.31 15.70 -5.95
N PRO A 86 -2.41 15.54 -4.96
CA PRO A 86 -1.07 16.14 -5.00
C PRO A 86 -0.06 15.38 -5.87
N PHE A 87 -0.33 14.13 -6.27
CA PHE A 87 0.63 13.28 -6.98
C PHE A 87 0.48 13.35 -8.51
N ASP A 88 1.59 13.19 -9.23
CA ASP A 88 1.62 13.27 -10.69
C ASP A 88 1.16 11.95 -11.32
N THR A 89 -0.15 11.78 -11.47
CA THR A 89 -0.74 10.61 -12.14
C THR A 89 -0.55 10.62 -13.68
N GLN A 90 0.07 11.67 -14.24
CA GLN A 90 0.36 11.79 -15.67
C GLN A 90 1.79 11.39 -16.01
N CYS A 91 2.67 11.31 -15.00
CA CYS A 91 4.05 10.86 -15.18
C CYS A 91 4.11 9.40 -15.67
N ARG A 92 5.31 8.96 -16.04
CA ARG A 92 5.58 7.53 -16.24
C ARG A 92 5.89 6.91 -14.87
N PRO A 93 5.00 6.10 -14.27
CA PRO A 93 5.26 5.51 -12.96
C PRO A 93 6.37 4.46 -13.03
N VAL A 94 7.06 4.28 -11.90
CA VAL A 94 7.86 3.06 -11.67
C VAL A 94 6.89 1.92 -11.34
N CYS A 95 7.09 0.75 -11.94
CA CYS A 95 6.16 -0.37 -11.80
C CYS A 95 6.87 -1.60 -11.23
N TRP A 96 6.17 -2.33 -10.37
CA TRP A 96 6.62 -3.60 -9.82
C TRP A 96 5.42 -4.49 -9.50
N ILE A 97 5.68 -5.77 -9.26
CA ILE A 97 4.64 -6.73 -8.88
C ILE A 97 4.92 -7.27 -7.49
N LEU A 98 3.86 -7.27 -6.68
CA LEU A 98 3.82 -8.02 -5.43
C LEU A 98 3.08 -9.34 -5.68
N GLY A 99 3.84 -10.43 -5.71
CA GLY A 99 3.31 -11.79 -5.83
C GLY A 99 3.09 -12.45 -4.47
N SER A 100 2.32 -13.54 -4.47
CA SER A 100 1.90 -14.28 -3.26
C SER A 100 2.77 -15.49 -2.92
N ASN A 101 3.85 -15.73 -3.66
CA ASN A 101 4.67 -16.95 -3.51
C ASN A 101 5.55 -16.96 -2.23
N TYR A 102 5.46 -15.93 -1.39
CA TYR A 102 6.38 -15.68 -0.29
C TYR A 102 5.61 -15.34 1.00
N PRO A 103 4.94 -16.33 1.63
CA PRO A 103 4.24 -16.09 2.89
C PRO A 103 5.23 -15.61 3.96
N LYS A 104 4.82 -14.61 4.75
CA LYS A 104 5.65 -13.95 5.77
C LYS A 104 6.88 -13.19 5.23
N HIS A 105 6.89 -12.85 3.95
CA HIS A 105 7.82 -11.89 3.39
C HIS A 105 7.09 -10.55 3.19
N TYR A 106 7.70 -9.49 3.70
CA TYR A 106 7.11 -8.15 3.71
C TYR A 106 8.06 -7.20 3.01
N PHE A 107 7.51 -6.32 2.19
CA PHE A 107 8.29 -5.44 1.34
C PHE A 107 7.89 -3.99 1.55
N ALA A 108 8.88 -3.11 1.48
CA ALA A 108 8.73 -1.66 1.38
C ALA A 108 9.50 -1.17 0.15
N SER A 109 9.05 -0.08 -0.48
CA SER A 109 9.74 0.48 -1.65
C SER A 109 11.08 1.12 -1.29
N THR A 110 11.22 1.61 -0.06
CA THR A 110 12.46 2.17 0.51
C THR A 110 12.49 1.93 2.02
N ILE A 111 13.69 1.92 2.59
CA ILE A 111 13.92 1.89 4.05
C ILE A 111 14.73 3.10 4.52
N LEU A 112 15.04 4.04 3.63
CA LEU A 112 15.80 5.24 3.94
C LEU A 112 15.02 6.12 4.92
N GLU A 113 15.72 6.69 5.90
CA GLU A 113 15.10 7.46 6.99
C GLU A 113 15.47 8.95 6.94
N ASP A 114 16.53 9.26 6.21
CA ASP A 114 17.13 10.58 6.06
C ASP A 114 16.50 11.41 4.93
N GLU A 115 15.69 10.78 4.08
CA GLU A 115 14.86 11.46 3.10
C GLU A 115 13.41 11.52 3.59
N ASP A 116 12.82 12.73 3.56
CA ASP A 116 11.36 12.88 3.66
C ASP A 116 10.75 12.19 2.44
N GLU A 117 10.10 11.04 2.63
CA GLU A 117 9.51 10.23 1.56
C GLU A 117 8.03 10.58 1.31
N ASP A 118 7.46 11.57 2.03
CA ASP A 118 6.04 11.97 1.89
C ASP A 118 5.70 12.52 0.49
N HIS A 119 6.71 12.93 -0.28
CA HIS A 119 6.59 13.41 -1.66
C HIS A 119 6.45 12.26 -2.68
N LYS A 120 6.33 11.00 -2.26
CA LYS A 120 6.07 9.85 -3.11
C LYS A 120 4.99 8.96 -2.48
N ILE A 121 4.28 8.22 -3.32
CA ILE A 121 3.37 7.14 -2.90
C ILE A 121 3.53 5.92 -3.78
N ALA A 122 3.13 4.77 -3.25
CA ALA A 122 2.91 3.56 -4.03
C ALA A 122 1.41 3.24 -4.10
N VAL A 123 0.89 3.06 -5.31
CA VAL A 123 -0.50 2.68 -5.55
C VAL A 123 -0.53 1.25 -6.08
N TYR A 124 -1.18 0.35 -5.35
CA TYR A 124 -1.33 -1.06 -5.68
C TYR A 124 -2.73 -1.35 -6.22
N MET A 125 -2.80 -1.90 -7.43
CA MET A 125 -4.03 -2.48 -7.99
C MET A 125 -4.04 -3.97 -7.69
N CYS A 126 -5.00 -4.40 -6.87
CA CYS A 126 -5.09 -5.76 -6.36
C CYS A 126 -6.05 -6.58 -7.23
N SER A 127 -5.60 -7.76 -7.66
CA SER A 127 -6.46 -8.73 -8.35
C SER A 127 -7.59 -9.24 -7.45
N ALA A 128 -8.63 -9.81 -8.06
CA ALA A 128 -9.62 -10.58 -7.33
C ALA A 128 -8.97 -11.72 -6.52
N GLY A 129 -9.44 -11.92 -5.30
CA GLY A 129 -8.93 -12.92 -4.36
C GLY A 129 -7.63 -12.53 -3.64
N SER A 130 -7.10 -11.32 -3.83
CA SER A 130 -5.87 -10.90 -3.16
C SER A 130 -6.03 -10.88 -1.64
N GLN A 131 -5.05 -11.45 -0.93
CA GLN A 131 -4.96 -11.46 0.53
C GLN A 131 -3.61 -10.88 0.93
N LEU A 132 -3.65 -9.74 1.61
CA LEU A 132 -2.51 -8.90 1.95
C LEU A 132 -2.36 -8.85 3.47
N GLN A 133 -1.13 -8.62 3.92
CA GLN A 133 -0.80 -8.40 5.31
C GLN A 133 -0.15 -7.04 5.46
N ILE A 134 -0.63 -6.24 6.40
CA ILE A 134 -0.15 -4.88 6.64
C ILE A 134 0.18 -4.70 8.12
N PHE A 135 1.03 -3.71 8.41
CA PHE A 135 1.37 -3.31 9.77
C PHE A 135 1.14 -1.81 9.89
N ASP A 136 0.07 -1.43 10.59
CA ASP A 136 -0.27 -0.03 10.79
C ASP A 136 0.94 0.76 11.31
N ARG A 137 1.17 1.95 10.75
CA ARG A 137 2.28 2.84 11.12
C ARG A 137 3.68 2.27 10.91
N SER A 138 3.85 1.20 10.13
CA SER A 138 5.17 0.60 9.90
C SER A 138 6.20 1.55 9.27
N GLN A 139 5.74 2.59 8.58
CA GLN A 139 6.57 3.65 7.99
C GLN A 139 7.25 4.55 9.02
N ASN A 140 6.67 4.70 10.22
CA ASN A 140 7.15 5.65 11.23
C ASN A 140 8.34 5.14 12.05
N LEU A 141 8.66 3.86 11.91
CA LEU A 141 9.69 3.22 12.72
C LEU A 141 10.91 2.91 11.84
N PRO A 142 12.14 3.02 12.37
CA PRO A 142 13.35 2.67 11.64
C PRO A 142 13.25 1.31 10.99
N SER A 143 13.61 1.18 9.71
CA SER A 143 13.40 -0.08 8.97
C SER A 143 14.73 -0.77 8.71
N ALA A 144 14.89 -1.98 9.24
CA ALA A 144 15.91 -2.91 8.75
C ALA A 144 15.35 -3.62 7.51
N GLY A 145 16.11 -3.63 6.42
CA GLY A 145 15.71 -4.36 5.23
C GLY A 145 16.86 -4.70 4.30
N VAL A 146 16.66 -5.73 3.51
CA VAL A 146 17.60 -6.19 2.48
C VAL A 146 16.97 -6.00 1.12
N ARG A 147 17.75 -5.54 0.13
CA ARG A 147 17.23 -5.34 -1.22
C ARG A 147 16.90 -6.69 -1.85
N GLY A 148 15.63 -6.89 -2.19
CA GLY A 148 15.12 -8.09 -2.84
C GLY A 148 15.27 -8.06 -4.35
N ALA A 149 15.12 -9.23 -4.99
CA ALA A 149 15.17 -9.37 -6.45
C ALA A 149 14.02 -8.65 -7.18
N ASN A 150 12.92 -8.37 -6.48
CA ASN A 150 11.80 -7.57 -6.98
C ASN A 150 12.09 -6.05 -6.99
N GLY A 151 13.30 -5.63 -6.59
CA GLY A 151 13.71 -4.23 -6.53
C GLY A 151 13.23 -3.48 -5.29
N MET A 152 12.41 -4.11 -4.43
CA MET A 152 11.95 -3.58 -3.14
C MET A 152 12.89 -4.02 -2.02
N TYR A 153 12.68 -3.48 -0.81
CA TYR A 153 13.37 -3.92 0.39
C TYR A 153 12.51 -4.89 1.16
N GLU A 154 13.03 -6.09 1.40
CA GLU A 154 12.42 -7.05 2.29
C GLU A 154 12.66 -6.63 3.75
N VAL A 155 11.58 -6.42 4.49
CA VAL A 155 11.58 -6.07 5.92
C VAL A 155 11.31 -7.34 6.72
N PRO A 156 12.23 -7.78 7.59
CA PRO A 156 12.07 -9.06 8.31
C PRO A 156 10.83 -9.08 9.22
N TYR A 157 10.06 -10.17 9.17
CA TYR A 157 8.86 -10.34 10.01
C TYR A 157 9.13 -10.18 11.51
N VAL A 158 10.22 -10.78 12.00
CA VAL A 158 10.64 -10.70 13.40
C VAL A 158 10.92 -9.24 13.80
N PHE A 159 11.41 -8.44 12.86
CA PHE A 159 11.66 -7.02 13.10
C PHE A 159 10.34 -6.23 13.25
N LEU A 160 9.33 -6.52 12.43
CA LEU A 160 8.01 -5.90 12.53
C LEU A 160 7.26 -6.30 13.82
N THR A 161 7.30 -7.58 14.19
CA THR A 161 6.48 -8.13 15.28
C THR A 161 7.18 -8.16 16.63
N ALA A 162 8.44 -8.59 16.72
CA ALA A 162 9.14 -8.75 18.00
C ALA A 162 9.89 -7.48 18.41
N ILE A 163 10.46 -6.74 17.44
CA ILE A 163 11.25 -5.54 17.71
C ILE A 163 10.35 -4.30 17.71
N LYS A 164 9.60 -4.06 16.63
CA LYS A 164 8.68 -2.93 16.52
C LYS A 164 7.35 -3.13 17.25
N LYS A 165 7.00 -4.38 17.61
CA LYS A 165 5.76 -4.73 18.32
C LYS A 165 4.50 -4.25 17.59
N LEU A 166 4.53 -4.33 16.26
CA LEU A 166 3.36 -4.02 15.44
C LEU A 166 2.51 -5.28 15.28
N ASP A 167 1.20 -5.08 15.35
CA ASP A 167 0.22 -6.12 15.04
C ASP A 167 0.02 -6.23 13.52
N GLU A 168 -0.06 -7.47 13.06
CA GLU A 168 -0.37 -7.78 11.67
C GLU A 168 -1.88 -7.69 11.44
N ILE A 169 -2.28 -6.96 10.41
CA ILE A 169 -3.67 -6.82 9.97
C ILE A 169 -3.82 -7.55 8.63
N GLU A 170 -4.81 -8.44 8.55
CA GLU A 170 -5.17 -9.12 7.31
C GLU A 170 -6.15 -8.25 6.49
N VAL A 171 -5.85 -8.10 5.21
CA VAL A 171 -6.69 -7.39 4.24
C VAL A 171 -7.09 -8.35 3.13
N ARG A 172 -8.40 -8.46 2.82
CA ARG A 172 -8.94 -9.32 1.77
C ARG A 172 -9.68 -8.52 0.70
N MET A 173 -9.14 -8.56 -0.51
CA MET A 173 -9.71 -7.96 -1.71
C MET A 173 -10.42 -9.03 -2.55
N LYS A 174 -11.58 -9.51 -2.07
CA LYS A 174 -12.31 -10.64 -2.68
C LYS A 174 -12.55 -10.45 -4.18
N GLU A 175 -12.97 -9.26 -4.58
CA GLU A 175 -13.25 -8.92 -5.98
C GLU A 175 -12.18 -8.01 -6.60
N GLY A 176 -11.10 -7.75 -5.89
CA GLY A 176 -10.06 -6.78 -6.25
C GLY A 176 -10.22 -5.47 -5.49
N GLY A 177 -9.30 -4.53 -5.72
CA GLY A 177 -9.32 -3.26 -5.02
C GLY A 177 -8.05 -2.44 -5.20
N VAL A 178 -8.01 -1.30 -4.50
CA VAL A 178 -6.83 -0.42 -4.47
C VAL A 178 -6.26 -0.38 -3.06
N MET A 179 -4.94 -0.28 -2.99
CA MET A 179 -4.23 0.07 -1.76
C MET A 179 -3.17 1.14 -2.08
N ILE A 180 -3.19 2.24 -1.36
CA ILE A 180 -2.23 3.34 -1.46
C ILE A 180 -1.39 3.30 -0.19
N VAL A 181 -0.07 3.32 -0.33
CA VAL A 181 0.84 3.26 0.81
C VAL A 181 1.95 4.29 0.69
N HIS A 182 2.44 4.69 1.85
CA HIS A 182 3.69 5.40 2.00
C HIS A 182 4.87 4.51 1.52
N PRO A 183 5.93 5.04 0.86
CA PRO A 183 7.02 4.23 0.30
C PRO A 183 7.76 3.34 1.30
N ARG A 184 7.83 3.76 2.57
CA ARG A 184 8.43 3.00 3.69
C ARG A 184 7.50 2.01 4.36
N PHE A 185 6.23 1.96 3.95
CA PHE A 185 5.25 1.07 4.55
C PHE A 185 5.56 -0.38 4.19
N ALA A 186 5.55 -1.27 5.18
CA ALA A 186 5.80 -2.69 4.99
C ALA A 186 4.48 -3.42 4.73
N LEU A 187 4.43 -4.17 3.62
CA LEU A 187 3.28 -5.00 3.27
C LEU A 187 3.70 -6.36 2.70
N GLY A 188 2.88 -7.38 2.94
CA GLY A 188 3.02 -8.73 2.41
C GLY A 188 1.84 -9.11 1.54
N SER A 189 2.02 -10.13 0.70
CA SER A 189 0.94 -10.78 -0.04
C SER A 189 1.03 -12.30 0.18
N SER A 190 -0.08 -12.87 0.62
CA SER A 190 -0.24 -14.31 0.87
C SER A 190 -1.07 -15.00 -0.20
N ASN A 191 -1.88 -14.25 -0.95
CA ASN A 191 -2.64 -14.76 -2.07
C ASN A 191 -2.90 -13.67 -3.11
N GLY A 192 -3.07 -14.09 -4.38
CA GLY A 192 -3.33 -13.19 -5.49
C GLY A 192 -2.11 -12.37 -5.91
N ARG A 193 -2.36 -11.29 -6.65
CA ARG A 193 -1.35 -10.40 -7.21
C ARG A 193 -1.72 -8.95 -6.95
N ALA A 194 -0.71 -8.10 -6.78
CA ALA A 194 -0.89 -6.66 -6.85
C ALA A 194 0.12 -6.02 -7.79
N VAL A 195 -0.35 -5.09 -8.62
CA VAL A 195 0.48 -4.26 -9.49
C VAL A 195 0.75 -2.94 -8.78
N GLY A 196 2.00 -2.66 -8.44
CA GLY A 196 2.41 -1.42 -7.78
C GLY A 196 2.84 -0.35 -8.79
N TYR A 197 2.39 0.88 -8.56
CA TYR A 197 2.75 2.08 -9.31
C TYR A 197 3.30 3.14 -8.36
N GLY A 198 4.57 3.50 -8.52
CA GLY A 198 5.22 4.58 -7.78
C GLY A 198 4.97 5.93 -8.43
N LEU A 199 4.43 6.89 -7.66
CA LEU A 199 4.11 8.24 -8.11
C LEU A 199 4.83 9.29 -7.26
N PRO A 200 5.50 10.27 -7.89
CA PRO A 200 6.00 11.45 -7.18
C PRO A 200 4.90 12.50 -7.01
N GLU A 201 5.10 13.42 -6.07
CA GLU A 201 4.33 14.65 -5.97
C GLU A 201 4.50 15.50 -7.25
N LYS A 202 3.45 16.24 -7.62
CA LYS A 202 3.47 17.12 -8.79
C LYS A 202 4.60 18.15 -8.68
N GLY A 203 5.40 18.23 -9.74
CA GLY A 203 6.53 19.16 -9.80
C GLY A 203 7.76 18.73 -9.01
N TYR A 204 7.72 17.59 -8.32
CA TYR A 204 8.89 17.06 -7.65
C TYR A 204 9.98 16.72 -8.67
N LYS A 205 11.20 17.23 -8.43
CA LYS A 205 12.38 16.94 -9.24
C LYS A 205 13.31 16.06 -8.43
N PHE A 206 13.43 14.80 -8.84
CA PHE A 206 14.44 13.91 -8.28
C PHE A 206 15.81 14.58 -8.39
N LYS A 207 16.49 14.74 -7.25
CA LYS A 207 17.91 15.08 -7.26
C LYS A 207 18.60 13.98 -8.06
N ARG A 208 19.25 14.33 -9.17
CA ARG A 208 20.08 13.37 -9.89
C ARG A 208 21.13 12.88 -8.89
N ALA A 209 21.20 11.57 -8.69
CA ALA A 209 22.35 10.98 -8.00
C ALA A 209 23.61 11.46 -8.74
N ALA A 210 24.47 12.16 -8.01
CA ALA A 210 25.77 12.63 -8.50
C ALA A 210 26.72 11.46 -8.71
#